data_AF-A0A7C6WPP4-F1
#
_entry.id   AF-A0A7C6WPP4-F1
#
_cell.length_a   1.000
_cell.length_b   1.000
_cell.length_c   1.000
_cell.angle_alpha   90.00
_cell.angle_beta   90.00
_cell.angle_gamma   90.00
#
_symmetry.space_group_name_H-M   'P 1'
#
loop_
_entity.id
_entity.type
_entity.pdbx_description
1 polymer ?
#
loop_
_entity_poly.entity_id
_entity_poly.type
_entity_poly.pdbx_seq_one_letter_code
_entity_poly.pdbx_strand_id
1 'polypeptide(L)'
;YDEIYDGAWQSDLPFSVIHRIAIHEKYKGKGISSIMMDNIVKMCNDRNIKSIRVDTHEANKPMQKLLHKTGFVYCGIIYLLDRSKRLAYERII
;
A
#
# COMPACT_ATOMS: atom_id res chain seq x y z
N TYR A 1 9.01 -7.90 3.92
CA TYR A 1 9.17 -6.44 3.69
C TYR A 1 10.61 -6.00 3.91
N ASP A 2 11.49 -6.91 4.33
CA ASP A 2 12.90 -6.62 4.62
C ASP A 2 13.74 -6.57 3.34
N GLU A 3 13.41 -7.42 2.37
CA GLU A 3 14.05 -7.43 1.05
C GLU A 3 13.14 -6.81 0.00
N ILE A 4 13.73 -5.96 -0.85
CA ILE A 4 13.09 -5.38 -2.02
C ILE A 4 14.02 -5.54 -3.23
N TYR A 5 13.43 -5.86 -4.37
CA TYR A 5 14.09 -6.17 -5.63
C TYR A 5 13.67 -5.15 -6.69
N ASP A 6 14.53 -4.89 -7.67
CA ASP A 6 14.28 -3.94 -8.77
C ASP A 6 13.80 -2.56 -8.29
N GLY A 7 14.36 -2.10 -7.16
CA GLY A 7 14.06 -0.81 -6.56
C GLY A 7 14.49 -0.74 -5.09
N ALA A 8 13.94 0.23 -4.36
CA ALA A 8 14.25 0.48 -2.96
C ALA A 8 13.05 1.11 -2.24
N TRP A 9 12.95 0.86 -0.93
CA TRP A 9 12.03 1.60 -0.07
C TRP A 9 12.43 3.08 -0.02
N GLN A 10 11.45 3.96 0.20
CA GLN A 10 11.69 5.40 0.33
C GLN A 10 12.35 5.77 1.66
N SER A 11 12.20 4.92 2.69
CA SER A 11 12.77 5.17 4.02
C SER A 11 12.99 3.90 4.83
N ASP A 12 13.87 3.99 5.83
CA ASP A 12 14.08 2.97 6.87
C ASP A 12 13.31 3.29 8.17
N LEU A 13 12.28 4.13 8.08
CA LEU A 13 11.46 4.51 9.23
C LEU A 13 10.60 3.33 9.71
N PRO A 14 10.20 3.30 11.00
CA PRO A 14 9.13 2.44 11.45
C PRO A 14 7.88 2.65 10.60
N PHE A 15 7.30 1.54 10.12
CA PHE A 15 6.22 1.58 9.15
C PHE A 15 4.98 0.78 9.62
N SER A 16 3.83 1.15 9.08
CA SER A 16 2.62 0.32 9.12
C SER A 16 2.43 -0.39 7.79
N VAL A 17 1.81 -1.58 7.83
CA VAL A 17 1.46 -2.32 6.61
C VAL A 17 -0.05 -2.44 6.50
N ILE A 18 -0.60 -2.11 5.32
CA ILE A 18 -2.02 -2.34 5.05
C ILE A 18 -2.17 -3.68 4.35
N HIS A 19 -2.74 -4.66 5.07
CA HIS A 19 -3.10 -5.94 4.49
C HIS A 19 -4.60 -5.97 4.17
N ARG A 20 -4.93 -6.54 2.99
CA ARG A 20 -6.29 -6.94 2.59
C ARG A 20 -7.34 -5.83 2.69
N ILE A 21 -7.38 -4.96 1.69
CA ILE A 21 -8.49 -4.03 1.50
C ILE A 21 -9.56 -4.71 0.65
N ALA A 22 -10.78 -4.72 1.17
CA ALA A 22 -11.94 -5.27 0.46
C ALA A 22 -13.09 -4.27 0.51
N ILE A 23 -13.74 -4.09 -0.64
CA ILE A 23 -14.99 -3.35 -0.77
C ILE A 23 -15.99 -4.28 -1.43
N HIS A 24 -17.17 -4.41 -0.82
CA HIS A 24 -18.25 -5.20 -1.38
C HIS A 24 -18.68 -4.64 -2.76
N GLU A 25 -18.98 -5.51 -3.72
CA GLU A 25 -19.23 -5.17 -5.14
C GLU A 25 -20.22 -4.01 -5.31
N LYS A 26 -21.35 -4.06 -4.59
CA LYS A 26 -22.40 -3.02 -4.55
C LYS A 26 -21.90 -1.59 -4.27
N TYR A 27 -20.71 -1.45 -3.68
CA TYR A 27 -20.13 -0.16 -3.30
C TYR A 27 -18.84 0.19 -4.05
N LYS A 28 -18.42 -0.63 -5.02
CA LYS A 28 -17.29 -0.27 -5.89
C LYS A 28 -17.61 1.00 -6.69
N GLY A 29 -16.57 1.77 -7.00
CA GLY A 29 -16.71 3.04 -7.75
C GLY A 29 -17.21 4.23 -6.93
N LYS A 30 -17.65 4.04 -5.68
CA LYS A 30 -18.18 5.12 -4.82
C LYS A 30 -17.13 5.88 -4.01
N GLY A 31 -15.84 5.70 -4.32
CA GLY A 31 -14.74 6.39 -3.61
C GLY A 31 -14.45 5.89 -2.19
N ILE A 32 -15.15 4.86 -1.69
CA ILE A 32 -15.00 4.36 -0.32
C ILE A 32 -13.56 3.94 0.00
N SER A 33 -12.87 3.31 -0.94
CA SER A 33 -11.48 2.91 -0.73
C SER A 33 -10.52 4.08 -0.54
N SER A 34 -10.78 5.24 -1.17
CA SER A 34 -10.03 6.47 -0.92
C SER A 34 -10.31 7.00 0.48
N ILE A 35 -11.58 7.02 0.90
CA ILE A 35 -11.97 7.44 2.26
C ILE A 35 -11.30 6.54 3.31
N MET A 36 -11.25 5.23 3.08
CA MET A 36 -10.53 4.29 3.96
C MET A 36 -9.04 4.62 4.04
N MET A 37 -8.39 4.91 2.91
CA MET A 37 -6.98 5.31 2.88
C MET A 37 -6.70 6.57 3.67
N ASP A 38 -7.53 7.60 3.51
CA ASP A 38 -7.38 8.86 4.23
C ASP A 38 -7.50 8.67 5.76
N ASN A 39 -8.44 7.81 6.19
CA ASN A 39 -8.57 7.46 7.60
C ASN A 39 -7.37 6.67 8.12
N ILE A 40 -6.82 5.73 7.33
CA ILE A 40 -5.62 4.98 7.73
C ILE A 40 -4.41 5.93 7.88
N VAL A 41 -4.23 6.85 6.94
CA VAL A 41 -3.17 7.87 7.01
C VAL A 41 -3.32 8.72 8.27
N LYS A 42 -4.54 9.16 8.58
CA LYS A 42 -4.83 9.89 9.81
C LYS A 42 -4.45 9.06 11.05
N MET A 43 -4.88 7.80 11.11
CA MET A 43 -4.55 6.89 12.22
C MET A 43 -3.04 6.68 12.39
N CYS A 44 -2.29 6.56 11.30
CA CYS A 44 -0.83 6.45 11.36
C CYS A 44 -0.18 7.73 11.89
N ASN A 45 -0.65 8.90 11.43
CA ASN A 45 -0.18 10.19 11.94
C ASN A 45 -0.45 10.37 13.44
N ASP A 46 -1.66 10.02 13.91
CA ASP A 46 -2.02 10.07 15.34
C ASP A 46 -1.13 9.15 16.20
N ARG A 47 -0.54 8.11 15.60
CA ARG A 47 0.39 7.16 16.23
C ARG A 47 1.87 7.49 15.98
N ASN A 48 2.17 8.64 15.37
CA ASN A 48 3.51 9.04 14.97
C ASN A 48 4.25 8.03 14.06
N ILE A 49 3.50 7.34 13.20
CA ILE A 49 4.04 6.45 12.15
C ILE A 49 4.09 7.23 10.84
N LYS A 50 5.28 7.32 10.24
CA LYS A 50 5.56 8.21 9.10
C LYS A 50 5.79 7.48 7.78
N SER A 51 5.74 6.14 7.81
CA SER A 51 5.81 5.30 6.61
C SER A 51 4.66 4.30 6.61
N ILE A 52 4.01 4.15 5.46
CA ILE A 52 3.00 3.13 5.21
C ILE A 52 3.41 2.33 3.99
N ARG A 53 3.51 1.01 4.13
CA ARG A 53 3.84 0.08 3.04
C ARG A 53 2.63 -0.77 2.66
N VAL A 54 2.50 -1.04 1.37
CA VAL A 54 1.45 -1.90 0.80
C VAL A 54 2.03 -2.73 -0.34
N ASP A 55 1.60 -3.98 -0.43
CA ASP A 55 1.89 -4.83 -1.59
C ASP A 55 0.60 -5.24 -2.32
N THR A 56 0.72 -5.46 -3.63
CA THR A 56 -0.41 -5.94 -4.43
C THR A 56 0.04 -6.82 -5.59
N HIS A 57 -0.87 -7.64 -6.10
CA HIS A 57 -0.64 -8.44 -7.30
C HIS A 57 -0.53 -7.53 -8.54
N GLU A 58 0.33 -7.89 -9.49
CA GLU A 58 0.54 -7.15 -10.74
C GLU A 58 -0.72 -7.04 -11.62
N ALA A 59 -1.63 -8.00 -11.50
CA ALA A 59 -2.94 -8.02 -12.15
C ALA A 59 -4.01 -7.17 -11.43
N ASN A 60 -3.80 -6.77 -10.17
CA ASN A 60 -4.76 -5.99 -9.39
C ASN A 60 -4.67 -4.49 -9.74
N LYS A 61 -5.04 -4.17 -10.98
CA LYS A 61 -5.03 -2.79 -11.52
C LYS A 61 -5.90 -1.82 -10.69
N PRO A 62 -7.07 -2.21 -10.14
CA PRO A 62 -7.82 -1.32 -9.26
C PRO A 62 -7.03 -0.87 -8.02
N MET A 63 -6.33 -1.80 -7.35
CA MET A 63 -5.50 -1.45 -6.20
C MET A 63 -4.30 -0.58 -6.60
N GLN A 64 -3.63 -0.88 -7.72
CA GLN A 64 -2.51 -0.05 -8.20
C GLN A 64 -2.94 1.39 -8.47
N LYS A 65 -4.11 1.58 -9.11
CA LYS A 65 -4.70 2.91 -9.33
C LYS A 65 -5.07 3.61 -8.02
N LEU A 66 -5.62 2.87 -7.05
CA LEU A 66 -5.94 3.42 -5.73
C LEU A 66 -4.67 3.92 -5.05
N LEU A 67 -3.63 3.09 -4.98
CA LEU A 67 -2.36 3.41 -4.33
C LEU A 67 -1.74 4.68 -4.92
N HIS A 68 -1.63 4.75 -6.25
CA HIS A 68 -1.14 5.96 -6.93
C HIS A 68 -2.01 7.19 -6.62
N LYS A 69 -3.35 7.05 -6.71
CA LYS A 69 -4.28 8.14 -6.40
C LYS A 69 -4.13 8.66 -4.97
N THR A 70 -3.84 7.77 -4.03
CA THR A 70 -3.68 8.08 -2.61
C THR A 70 -2.22 8.32 -2.22
N GLY A 71 -1.35 8.71 -3.16
CA GLY A 71 0.00 9.20 -2.86
C GLY A 71 1.04 8.12 -2.53
N PHE A 72 0.76 6.84 -2.79
CA PHE A 72 1.79 5.81 -2.68
C PHE A 72 2.67 5.78 -3.92
N VAL A 73 3.96 5.55 -3.70
CA VAL A 73 5.00 5.46 -4.71
C VAL A 73 5.41 4.00 -4.89
N TYR A 74 5.51 3.54 -6.14
CA TYR A 74 6.04 2.22 -6.45
C TYR A 74 7.51 2.14 -6.05
N CYS A 75 7.87 1.14 -5.26
CA CYS A 75 9.21 1.00 -4.69
C CYS A 75 9.99 -0.17 -5.30
N GLY A 76 9.31 -1.15 -5.90
CA GLY A 76 9.97 -2.34 -6.45
C GLY A 76 9.12 -3.60 -6.28
N ILE A 77 9.79 -4.74 -6.24
CA ILE A 77 9.19 -6.07 -6.12
C ILE A 77 9.54 -6.67 -4.76
N ILE A 78 8.57 -7.33 -4.15
CA ILE A 78 8.82 -8.25 -3.03
C ILE A 78 8.30 -9.64 -3.40
N TYR A 79 8.89 -10.65 -2.77
CA TYR A 79 8.42 -12.03 -2.84
C TYR A 79 7.83 -12.43 -1.50
N LEU A 80 6.63 -13.01 -1.53
CA LEU A 80 6.04 -13.62 -0.33
C LEU A 80 6.71 -14.97 -0.02
N LEU A 81 6.38 -15.57 1.12
CA LEU A 81 6.94 -16.87 1.53
C LEU A 81 6.69 -17.98 0.51
N ASP A 82 5.58 -17.92 -0.22
CA ASP A 82 5.23 -18.83 -1.32
C ASP A 82 5.93 -18.50 -2.64
N ARG A 83 6.90 -17.57 -2.62
CA ARG A 83 7.61 -17.00 -3.78
C ARG A 83 6.71 -16.28 -4.77
N SER A 84 5.47 -15.94 -4.40
CA SER A 84 4.62 -15.15 -5.28
C SER A 84 5.09 -13.70 -5.32
N LYS A 85 5.24 -13.18 -6.54
CA LYS A 85 5.65 -11.81 -6.83
C LYS A 85 4.58 -10.82 -6.40
N ARG A 86 4.98 -9.72 -5.77
CA ARG A 86 4.12 -8.56 -5.46
C ARG A 86 4.81 -7.27 -5.85
N LEU A 87 4.01 -6.32 -6.32
CA LEU A 87 4.45 -4.94 -6.51
C LEU A 87 4.35 -4.24 -5.17
N ALA A 88 5.47 -3.68 -4.70
CA ALA A 88 5.58 -2.99 -3.44
C ALA A 88 5.45 -1.48 -3.61
N TYR A 89 4.74 -0.86 -2.68
CA TYR A 89 4.47 0.56 -2.64
C TYR A 89 4.69 1.10 -1.23
N GLU A 90 5.15 2.34 -1.13
CA GLU A 90 5.31 3.06 0.13
C GLU A 90 4.74 4.47 0.01
N ARG A 91 4.20 4.99 1.10
CA ARG A 91 3.85 6.40 1.25
C ARG A 91 4.48 6.95 2.52
N ILE A 92 5.25 8.02 2.37
CA ILE A 92 5.73 8.84 3.49
C ILE A 92 4.64 9.87 3.83
N ILE A 93 4.34 10.04 5.12
CA ILE A 93 3.22 10.88 5.61
C ILE A 93 3.60 11.78 6.79
#